data_AF-A0AAW9BS56-F1
#
_entry.id   AF-A0AAW9BS56-F1
#
_cell.length_a   1.000
_cell.length_b   1.000
_cell.length_c   1.000
_cell.angle_alpha   90.00
_cell.angle_beta   90.00
_cell.angle_gamma   90.00
#
_symmetry.space_group_name_H-M   'P 1'
#
loop_
_entity.id
_entity.type
_entity.pdbx_description
1 polymer ?
#
loop_
_entity_poly.entity_id
_entity_poly.type
_entity_poly.pdbx_seq_one_letter_code
_entity_poly.pdbx_strand_id
1 'polypeptide(L)'
;VGIELAARAAGHDVSVPFAPGRGDASQDMTDVESFEVLEPVADGFRNWLKKDYVVKPEELLLDRAQLMGLTAPEMTVLIGGLRVLGSNYGGSKDGVFTDRVGTLSNDFFVNLTDMAYTWKPTGENQYEIRDRKTDQVKWTATRVDLVFGSNSILRSYAEVYAQDDNQEKFIHDFVAAWVKVMNADRFDLQ
;
A
#
# COMPACT_ATOMS: atom_id res chain seq x y z
N VAL A 1 13.69 11.84 0.33
CA VAL A 1 13.80 12.04 1.79
C VAL A 1 12.78 11.24 2.61
N GLY A 2 11.45 11.36 2.44
CA GLY A 2 10.49 10.65 3.32
C GLY A 2 10.70 9.14 3.45
N ILE A 3 10.88 8.45 2.31
CA ILE A 3 11.15 7.00 2.28
C ILE A 3 12.53 6.65 2.85
N GLU A 4 13.56 7.44 2.55
CA GLU A 4 14.92 7.23 3.06
C GLU A 4 14.96 7.37 4.59
N LEU A 5 14.22 8.34 5.14
CA LEU A 5 14.07 8.49 6.59
C LEU A 5 13.33 7.30 7.21
N ALA A 6 12.26 6.84 6.58
CA ALA A 6 11.48 5.69 7.05
C ALA A 6 12.30 4.39 7.02
N ALA A 7 13.11 4.18 5.98
CA ALA A 7 14.04 3.06 5.89
C ALA A 7 15.15 3.15 6.94
N ARG A 8 15.70 4.36 7.17
CA ARG A 8 16.70 4.59 8.22
C ARG A 8 16.14 4.33 9.62
N ALA A 9 14.88 4.70 9.87
CA ALA A 9 14.18 4.37 11.11
C ALA A 9 14.03 2.84 11.29
N ALA A 10 14.00 2.08 10.20
CA ALA A 10 14.00 0.62 10.22
C ALA A 10 15.40 0.00 10.36
N GLY A 11 16.45 0.83 10.43
CA GLY A 11 17.85 0.39 10.55
C GLY A 11 18.56 0.19 9.22
N HIS A 12 17.97 0.60 8.09
CA HIS A 12 18.54 0.42 6.76
C HIS A 12 18.89 1.76 6.11
N ASP A 13 20.14 1.91 5.66
CA ASP A 13 20.55 3.08 4.89
C ASP A 13 20.41 2.78 3.40
N VAL A 14 19.35 3.32 2.80
CA VAL A 14 19.04 3.17 1.37
C VAL A 14 18.99 4.53 0.70
N SER A 15 19.46 4.59 -0.54
CA SER A 15 19.30 5.76 -1.39
C SER A 15 18.14 5.54 -2.34
N VAL A 16 17.23 6.53 -2.43
CA VAL A 16 16.13 6.49 -3.39
C VAL A 16 16.55 7.27 -4.64
N PRO A 17 16.70 6.62 -5.81
CA PRO A 17 17.04 7.30 -7.05
C PRO A 17 16.11 8.46 -7.36
N PHE A 18 16.71 9.60 -7.72
CA PHE A 18 15.98 10.82 -8.08
C PHE A 18 16.50 11.36 -9.41
N ALA A 19 15.60 11.54 -10.36
CA ALA A 19 15.89 12.18 -11.64
C ALA A 19 15.24 13.58 -11.67
N PRO A 20 16.01 14.68 -11.67
CA PRO A 20 15.44 16.03 -11.81
C PRO A 20 14.88 16.24 -13.23
N GLY A 21 14.24 17.39 -13.47
CA GLY A 21 13.80 17.80 -14.81
C GLY A 21 12.29 17.98 -14.99
N ARG A 22 11.47 17.64 -13.99
CA ARG A 22 10.05 18.03 -13.99
C ARG A 22 9.92 19.54 -13.88
N GLY A 23 9.00 20.12 -14.66
CA GLY A 23 8.62 21.53 -14.58
C GLY A 23 7.17 21.69 -14.12
N ASP A 24 6.80 22.92 -13.77
CA ASP A 24 5.45 23.25 -13.32
C ASP A 24 4.58 23.70 -14.51
N ALA A 25 3.46 23.01 -14.75
CA ALA A 25 2.49 23.39 -15.77
C ALA A 25 1.60 24.54 -15.29
N SER A 26 1.24 25.48 -16.19
CA SER A 26 0.30 26.55 -15.87
C SER A 26 -1.16 26.11 -16.02
N GLN A 27 -2.09 26.89 -15.46
CA GLN A 27 -3.53 26.65 -15.64
C GLN A 27 -3.94 26.71 -17.12
N ASP A 28 -3.33 27.59 -17.92
CA ASP A 28 -3.60 27.69 -19.37
C ASP A 28 -3.18 26.44 -20.15
N MET A 29 -2.28 25.62 -19.60
CA MET A 29 -1.88 24.32 -20.15
C MET A 29 -2.76 23.16 -19.68
N THR A 30 -3.75 23.43 -18.81
CA THR A 30 -4.58 22.42 -18.15
C THR A 30 -6.04 22.62 -18.52
N ASP A 31 -6.56 21.76 -19.38
CA ASP A 31 -7.99 21.62 -19.65
C ASP A 31 -8.65 20.89 -18.47
N VAL A 32 -9.41 21.62 -17.65
CA VAL A 32 -9.96 21.11 -16.38
C VAL A 32 -10.91 19.94 -16.64
N GLU A 33 -11.80 20.07 -17.61
CA GLU A 33 -12.79 19.08 -17.98
C GLU A 33 -12.12 17.77 -18.42
N SER A 34 -10.99 17.85 -19.13
CA SER A 34 -10.22 16.67 -19.51
C SER A 34 -9.54 15.96 -18.33
N PHE A 35 -9.22 16.67 -17.25
CA PHE A 35 -8.61 16.10 -16.04
C PHE A 35 -9.62 15.53 -15.05
N GLU A 36 -10.91 15.88 -15.15
CA GLU A 36 -11.95 15.35 -14.24
C GLU A 36 -12.03 13.82 -14.28
N VAL A 37 -11.78 13.19 -15.44
CA VAL A 37 -11.80 11.72 -15.58
C VAL A 37 -10.65 11.02 -14.83
N LEU A 38 -9.61 11.76 -14.42
CA LEU A 38 -8.50 11.24 -13.64
C LEU A 38 -8.78 11.23 -12.13
N GLU A 39 -9.90 11.80 -11.68
CA GLU A 39 -10.32 11.69 -10.29
C GLU A 39 -10.52 10.20 -9.94
N PRO A 40 -9.76 9.65 -8.98
CA PRO A 40 -9.93 8.26 -8.61
C PRO A 40 -11.32 8.05 -7.99
N VAL A 41 -11.97 6.95 -8.38
CA VAL A 41 -13.18 6.46 -7.72
C VAL A 41 -12.86 5.58 -6.50
N ALA A 42 -11.68 4.97 -6.53
CA ALA A 42 -11.11 4.14 -5.49
C ALA A 42 -9.58 4.28 -5.52
N ASP A 43 -8.96 4.19 -4.35
CA ASP A 43 -7.51 4.15 -4.22
C ASP A 43 -7.14 3.22 -3.06
N GLY A 44 -6.93 1.95 -3.38
CA GLY A 44 -6.54 0.94 -2.40
C GLY A 44 -5.16 1.21 -1.78
N PHE A 45 -4.26 1.91 -2.47
CA PHE A 45 -2.95 2.28 -1.93
C PHE A 45 -3.07 3.26 -0.76
N ARG A 46 -4.11 4.12 -0.76
CA ARG A 46 -4.46 5.02 0.36
C ARG A 46 -5.64 4.54 1.20
N ASN A 47 -6.09 3.30 1.02
CA ASN A 47 -7.25 2.71 1.68
C ASN A 47 -8.53 3.57 1.57
N TRP A 48 -8.82 4.05 0.36
CA TRP A 48 -9.90 5.01 0.12
C TRP A 48 -10.88 4.55 -0.95
N LEU A 49 -12.16 4.87 -0.74
CA LEU A 49 -13.25 4.60 -1.66
C LEU A 49 -14.22 5.79 -1.65
N LYS A 50 -14.60 6.32 -2.82
CA LYS A 50 -15.44 7.52 -2.90
C LYS A 50 -16.88 7.29 -2.45
N LYS A 51 -17.42 6.11 -2.73
CA LYS A 51 -18.78 5.66 -2.39
C LYS A 51 -18.84 4.14 -2.46
N ASP A 52 -19.92 3.54 -2.00
CA ASP A 52 -20.12 2.11 -2.20
C ASP A 52 -20.40 1.82 -3.68
N TYR A 53 -19.58 0.94 -4.25
CA TYR A 53 -19.70 0.48 -5.64
C TYR A 53 -20.14 -0.98 -5.66
N VAL A 54 -20.77 -1.39 -6.77
CA VAL A 54 -21.13 -2.80 -7.00
C VAL A 54 -19.87 -3.67 -7.16
N VAL A 55 -18.82 -3.10 -7.74
CA VAL A 55 -17.50 -3.73 -7.91
C VAL A 55 -16.78 -3.73 -6.57
N LYS A 56 -16.11 -4.84 -6.24
CA LYS A 56 -15.48 -4.98 -4.92
C LYS A 56 -14.22 -4.10 -4.83
N PRO A 57 -13.88 -3.57 -3.64
CA PRO A 57 -12.67 -2.77 -3.44
C PRO A 57 -11.37 -3.46 -3.90
N GLU A 58 -11.26 -4.78 -3.69
CA GLU A 58 -10.09 -5.55 -4.14
C GLU A 58 -9.98 -5.69 -5.67
N GLU A 59 -11.10 -5.64 -6.40
CA GLU A 59 -11.11 -5.64 -7.86
C GLU A 59 -10.72 -4.27 -8.41
N LEU A 60 -11.17 -3.19 -7.75
CA LEU A 60 -10.78 -1.82 -8.07
C LEU A 60 -9.29 -1.55 -7.79
N LEU A 61 -8.72 -2.18 -6.75
CA LEU A 61 -7.27 -2.16 -6.52
C LEU A 61 -6.51 -2.75 -7.71
N LEU A 62 -6.98 -3.90 -8.22
CA LEU A 62 -6.32 -4.59 -9.34
C LEU A 62 -6.38 -3.74 -10.61
N ASP A 63 -7.53 -3.13 -10.90
CA ASP A 63 -7.70 -2.20 -12.02
C ASP A 63 -6.72 -1.03 -11.91
N ARG A 64 -6.64 -0.39 -10.73
CA ARG A 64 -5.70 0.71 -10.48
C ARG A 64 -4.24 0.27 -10.64
N ALA A 65 -3.87 -0.90 -10.13
CA ALA A 65 -2.51 -1.43 -10.26
C ALA A 65 -2.15 -1.68 -11.74
N GLN A 66 -3.11 -2.18 -12.53
CA GLN A 66 -2.93 -2.39 -13.97
C GLN A 66 -2.69 -1.08 -14.71
N LEU A 67 -3.48 -0.03 -14.42
CA LEU A 67 -3.29 1.30 -15.02
C LEU A 67 -1.91 1.91 -14.70
N MET A 68 -1.36 1.58 -13.54
CA MET A 68 -0.03 2.02 -13.10
C MET A 68 1.11 1.12 -13.63
N GLY A 69 0.80 0.09 -14.44
CA GLY A 69 1.78 -0.84 -14.99
C GLY A 69 2.47 -1.70 -13.93
N LEU A 70 1.82 -1.91 -12.78
CA LEU A 70 2.37 -2.68 -11.66
C LEU A 70 2.13 -4.17 -11.83
N THR A 71 3.12 -4.96 -11.45
CA THR A 71 3.00 -6.41 -11.28
C THR A 71 2.39 -6.74 -9.91
N ALA A 72 1.90 -7.97 -9.73
CA ALA A 72 1.35 -8.40 -8.44
C ALA A 72 2.37 -8.28 -7.28
N PRO A 73 3.67 -8.66 -7.41
CA PRO A 73 4.66 -8.42 -6.37
C PRO A 73 4.88 -6.94 -6.04
N GLU A 74 4.94 -6.07 -7.06
CA GLU A 74 5.12 -4.63 -6.88
C GLU A 74 3.91 -3.99 -6.16
N MET A 75 2.70 -4.40 -6.53
CA MET A 75 1.48 -3.99 -5.85
C MET A 75 1.50 -4.43 -4.38
N THR A 76 1.90 -5.68 -4.10
CA THR A 76 2.00 -6.23 -2.74
C THR A 76 2.92 -5.38 -1.87
N VAL A 77 4.17 -5.13 -2.31
CA VAL A 77 5.11 -4.34 -1.51
C VAL A 77 4.63 -2.92 -1.29
N LEU A 78 4.05 -2.29 -2.32
CA LEU A 78 3.53 -0.92 -2.20
C LEU A 78 2.41 -0.83 -1.16
N ILE A 79 1.47 -1.79 -1.13
CA ILE A 79 0.42 -1.82 -0.12
C ILE A 79 1.02 -1.96 1.28
N GLY A 80 1.87 -2.97 1.49
CA GLY A 80 2.48 -3.21 2.81
C GLY A 80 3.27 -2.01 3.32
N GLY A 81 4.09 -1.39 2.46
CA GLY A 81 4.87 -0.21 2.81
C GLY A 81 4.02 1.03 3.07
N LEU A 82 3.04 1.33 2.21
CA LEU A 82 2.19 2.51 2.40
C LEU A 82 1.34 2.42 3.68
N ARG A 83 0.94 1.21 4.09
CA ARG A 83 0.24 1.00 5.36
C ARG A 83 1.12 1.32 6.57
N VAL A 84 2.34 0.78 6.65
CA VAL A 84 3.22 1.04 7.80
C VAL A 84 3.73 2.49 7.83
N LEU A 85 3.79 3.16 6.68
CA LEU A 85 4.08 4.59 6.59
C LEU A 85 2.92 5.48 7.04
N GLY A 86 1.69 4.93 7.18
CA GLY A 86 0.52 5.69 7.59
C GLY A 86 -0.05 6.60 6.50
N SER A 87 0.13 6.25 5.22
CA SER A 87 -0.28 7.06 4.07
C SER A 87 -1.77 6.96 3.72
N ASN A 88 -2.61 6.52 4.65
CA ASN A 88 -4.03 6.34 4.43
C ASN A 88 -4.78 7.68 4.33
N TYR A 89 -5.83 7.71 3.51
CA TYR A 89 -6.70 8.87 3.39
C TYR A 89 -7.34 9.23 4.73
N GLY A 90 -7.38 10.53 5.05
CA GLY A 90 -7.97 11.04 6.29
C GLY A 90 -7.27 10.56 7.57
N GLY A 91 -6.08 9.93 7.47
CA GLY A 91 -5.39 9.35 8.61
C GLY A 91 -6.06 8.09 9.17
N SER A 92 -6.85 7.37 8.36
CA SER A 92 -7.45 6.09 8.80
C SER A 92 -6.38 5.10 9.27
N LYS A 93 -6.71 4.33 10.31
CA LYS A 93 -5.85 3.27 10.86
C LYS A 93 -6.09 1.90 10.23
N ASP A 94 -7.01 1.79 9.29
CA ASP A 94 -7.33 0.53 8.64
C ASP A 94 -6.11 -0.02 7.86
N GLY A 95 -5.73 -1.25 8.15
CA GLY A 95 -4.59 -1.90 7.52
C GLY A 95 -3.23 -1.49 8.11
N VAL A 96 -3.17 -0.56 9.07
CA VAL A 96 -1.92 -0.09 9.68
C VAL A 96 -1.49 -1.08 10.76
N PHE A 97 -1.02 -2.26 10.34
CA PHE A 97 -0.60 -3.33 11.25
C PHE A 97 0.84 -3.13 11.72
N THR A 98 1.08 -2.04 12.45
CA THR A 98 2.36 -1.76 13.08
C THR A 98 2.15 -0.86 14.30
N ASP A 99 3.03 -1.00 15.29
CA ASP A 99 3.12 -0.08 16.43
C ASP A 99 4.17 1.03 16.19
N ARG A 100 4.85 1.03 15.03
CA ARG A 100 5.96 1.95 14.66
C ARG A 100 5.66 2.74 13.37
N VAL A 101 4.50 3.38 13.31
CA VAL A 101 4.06 4.13 12.12
C VAL A 101 5.13 5.12 11.65
N GLY A 102 5.39 5.12 10.33
CA GLY A 102 6.45 5.92 9.70
C GLY A 102 7.79 5.20 9.58
N THR A 103 7.91 3.99 10.13
CA THR A 103 9.06 3.10 9.92
C THR A 103 8.76 2.16 8.76
N LEU A 104 9.65 2.07 7.77
CA LEU A 104 9.47 1.18 6.63
C LEU A 104 9.91 -0.25 7.00
N SER A 105 8.98 -1.05 7.51
CA SER A 105 9.19 -2.45 7.86
C SER A 105 8.14 -3.37 7.23
N ASN A 106 8.38 -4.68 7.28
CA ASN A 106 7.46 -5.71 6.81
C ASN A 106 6.36 -6.06 7.83
N ASP A 107 6.15 -5.25 8.87
CA ASP A 107 5.18 -5.49 9.96
C ASP A 107 3.77 -5.79 9.42
N PHE A 108 3.37 -5.15 8.32
CA PHE A 108 2.09 -5.43 7.66
C PHE A 108 1.92 -6.92 7.34
N PHE A 109 2.92 -7.56 6.74
CA PHE A 109 2.84 -8.96 6.32
C PHE A 109 2.99 -9.92 7.49
N VAL A 110 3.87 -9.59 8.44
CA VAL A 110 4.05 -10.37 9.68
C VAL A 110 2.73 -10.46 10.43
N ASN A 111 2.09 -9.32 10.68
CA ASN A 111 0.83 -9.28 11.44
C ASN A 111 -0.37 -9.82 10.63
N LEU A 112 -0.37 -9.66 9.30
CA LEU A 112 -1.41 -10.22 8.43
C LEU A 112 -1.38 -11.76 8.41
N THR A 113 -0.19 -12.36 8.47
CA THR A 113 -0.01 -13.82 8.39
C THR A 113 0.00 -14.50 9.76
N ASP A 114 0.03 -13.73 10.85
CA ASP A 114 0.05 -14.26 12.21
C ASP A 114 -1.30 -14.91 12.59
N MET A 115 -1.23 -16.20 12.92
CA MET A 115 -2.37 -17.02 13.33
C MET A 115 -2.79 -16.77 14.79
N ALA A 116 -2.08 -15.94 15.55
CA ALA A 116 -2.53 -15.43 16.84
C ALA A 116 -3.80 -14.59 16.71
N TYR A 117 -4.06 -14.02 15.52
CA TYR A 117 -5.20 -13.19 15.27
C TYR A 117 -6.36 -13.91 14.55
N THR A 118 -7.55 -13.33 14.68
CA THR A 118 -8.77 -13.71 13.98
C THR A 118 -9.41 -12.49 13.37
N TRP A 119 -10.04 -12.66 12.21
CA TRP A 119 -10.59 -11.57 11.41
C TRP A 119 -12.11 -11.65 11.49
N LYS A 120 -12.75 -10.64 12.08
CA LYS A 120 -14.21 -10.59 12.23
C LYS A 120 -14.79 -9.45 11.38
N PRO A 121 -15.75 -9.72 10.47
CA PRO A 121 -16.42 -8.67 9.73
C PRO A 121 -17.28 -7.83 10.68
N THR A 122 -17.17 -6.50 10.58
CA THR A 122 -18.01 -5.54 11.31
C THR A 122 -18.86 -4.67 10.38
N GLY A 123 -18.67 -4.81 9.07
CA GLY A 123 -19.44 -4.16 8.02
C GLY A 123 -19.10 -4.76 6.66
N GLU A 124 -19.55 -4.13 5.57
CA GLU A 124 -19.35 -4.64 4.20
C GLU A 124 -17.87 -4.57 3.75
N ASN A 125 -17.17 -3.50 4.14
CA ASN A 125 -15.75 -3.27 3.85
C ASN A 125 -14.93 -2.98 5.13
N GLN A 126 -15.39 -3.48 6.28
CA GLN A 126 -14.76 -3.23 7.57
C GLN A 126 -14.58 -4.53 8.35
N TYR A 127 -13.39 -4.72 8.89
CA TYR A 127 -13.00 -5.89 9.66
C TYR A 127 -12.22 -5.48 10.90
N GLU A 128 -12.45 -6.20 11.98
CA GLU A 128 -11.63 -6.15 13.17
C GLU A 128 -10.68 -7.33 13.22
N ILE A 129 -9.44 -7.05 13.61
CA ILE A 129 -8.44 -8.05 13.92
C ILE A 129 -8.41 -8.21 15.43
N ARG A 130 -8.77 -9.40 15.89
CA ARG A 130 -8.86 -9.71 17.32
C ARG A 130 -7.87 -10.77 17.70
N ASP A 131 -7.21 -10.58 18.83
CA ASP A 131 -6.39 -11.63 19.44
C ASP A 131 -7.27 -12.85 19.77
N ARG A 132 -6.85 -14.03 19.34
CA ARG A 132 -7.66 -15.25 19.42
C ARG A 132 -7.91 -15.71 20.85
N LYS A 133 -7.02 -15.37 21.79
CA LYS A 133 -7.10 -15.83 23.18
C LYS A 133 -7.99 -14.91 24.02
N THR A 134 -7.91 -13.61 23.77
CA THR A 134 -8.54 -12.58 24.60
C THR A 134 -9.77 -11.94 23.94
N ASP A 135 -9.96 -12.16 22.64
CA ASP A 135 -10.98 -11.52 21.81
C ASP A 135 -10.88 -9.98 21.75
N GLN A 136 -9.76 -9.40 22.18
CA GLN A 136 -9.53 -7.96 22.15
C GLN A 136 -9.15 -7.49 20.74
N VAL A 137 -9.75 -6.38 20.31
CA VAL A 137 -9.44 -5.74 19.03
C VAL A 137 -8.04 -5.15 19.09
N LYS A 138 -7.17 -5.60 18.20
CA LYS A 138 -5.79 -5.11 18.06
C LYS A 138 -5.67 -4.13 16.88
N TRP A 139 -6.31 -4.40 15.74
CA TRP A 139 -6.33 -3.50 14.59
C TRP A 139 -7.67 -3.56 13.84
N THR A 140 -7.83 -2.68 12.86
CA THR A 140 -8.93 -2.70 11.90
C THR A 140 -8.40 -2.78 10.47
N ALA A 141 -9.21 -3.23 9.53
CA ALA A 141 -8.82 -3.44 8.14
C ALA A 141 -10.02 -3.35 7.19
N THR A 142 -9.72 -3.14 5.92
CA THR A 142 -10.69 -3.24 4.82
C THR A 142 -10.43 -4.49 3.98
N ARG A 143 -11.27 -4.72 2.96
CA ARG A 143 -11.08 -5.83 2.01
C ARG A 143 -9.77 -5.72 1.23
N VAL A 144 -9.31 -4.48 0.97
CA VAL A 144 -8.04 -4.21 0.27
C VAL A 144 -6.86 -4.74 1.06
N ASP A 145 -6.91 -4.68 2.39
CA ASP A 145 -5.84 -5.20 3.24
C ASP A 145 -5.90 -6.73 3.32
N LEU A 146 -7.12 -7.25 3.47
CA LEU A 146 -7.39 -8.68 3.68
C LEU A 146 -7.21 -9.56 2.45
N VAL A 147 -7.32 -9.00 1.24
CA VAL A 147 -7.16 -9.78 0.01
C VAL A 147 -5.78 -10.46 -0.06
N PHE A 148 -4.76 -9.82 0.51
CA PHE A 148 -3.40 -10.36 0.61
C PHE A 148 -3.27 -11.56 1.56
N GLY A 149 -4.22 -11.76 2.47
CA GLY A 149 -4.29 -12.95 3.33
C GLY A 149 -5.24 -14.04 2.83
N SER A 150 -6.05 -13.73 1.80
CA SER A 150 -7.18 -14.57 1.35
C SER A 150 -6.98 -15.16 -0.04
N ASN A 151 -6.53 -14.36 -1.02
CA ASN A 151 -6.21 -14.86 -2.35
C ASN A 151 -4.93 -15.69 -2.30
N SER A 152 -4.94 -16.93 -2.82
CA SER A 152 -3.82 -17.86 -2.69
C SER A 152 -2.51 -17.35 -3.32
N ILE A 153 -2.59 -16.59 -4.42
CA ILE A 153 -1.42 -16.03 -5.09
C ILE A 153 -0.90 -14.81 -4.33
N LEU A 154 -1.78 -13.89 -3.91
CA LEU A 154 -1.33 -12.74 -3.13
C LEU A 154 -0.79 -13.16 -1.76
N ARG A 155 -1.37 -14.20 -1.18
CA ARG A 155 -0.89 -14.80 0.07
C ARG A 155 0.50 -15.37 -0.05
N SER A 156 0.85 -16.02 -1.17
CA SER A 156 2.21 -16.52 -1.34
C SER A 156 3.24 -15.38 -1.40
N TYR A 157 2.89 -14.23 -1.97
CA TYR A 157 3.76 -13.03 -1.92
C TYR A 157 3.82 -12.42 -0.52
N ALA A 158 2.69 -12.34 0.19
CA ALA A 158 2.67 -11.86 1.57
C ALA A 158 3.55 -12.74 2.48
N GLU A 159 3.48 -14.06 2.33
CA GLU A 159 4.29 -15.01 3.09
C GLU A 159 5.78 -14.86 2.80
N VAL A 160 6.18 -14.55 1.55
CA VAL A 160 7.58 -14.20 1.24
C VAL A 160 8.01 -12.99 2.06
N TYR A 161 7.30 -11.87 1.99
CA TYR A 161 7.72 -10.66 2.71
C TYR A 161 7.55 -10.75 4.23
N ALA A 162 6.76 -11.71 4.74
CA ALA A 162 6.62 -11.96 6.18
C ALA A 162 7.79 -12.74 6.80
N GLN A 163 8.70 -13.30 5.99
CA GLN A 163 9.85 -14.07 6.51
C GLN A 163 10.83 -13.17 7.28
N ASP A 164 11.45 -13.73 8.32
CA ASP A 164 12.38 -13.04 9.22
C ASP A 164 13.61 -12.47 8.47
N ASP A 165 14.02 -13.08 7.36
CA ASP A 165 15.19 -12.70 6.55
C ASP A 165 14.85 -11.75 5.39
N ASN A 166 13.56 -11.40 5.19
CA ASN A 166 13.12 -10.63 4.02
C ASN A 166 12.85 -9.14 4.29
N GLN A 167 13.21 -8.62 5.46
CA GLN A 167 13.04 -7.19 5.77
C GLN A 167 13.85 -6.29 4.79
N GLU A 168 15.13 -6.60 4.56
CA GLU A 168 15.97 -5.83 3.64
C GLU A 168 15.46 -5.93 2.19
N LYS A 169 15.08 -7.13 1.76
CA LYS A 169 14.45 -7.38 0.46
C LYS A 169 13.19 -6.55 0.27
N PHE A 170 12.30 -6.55 1.28
CA PHE A 170 11.07 -5.76 1.26
C PHE A 170 11.35 -4.27 1.05
N ILE A 171 12.33 -3.70 1.76
CA ILE A 171 12.69 -2.28 1.64
C ILE A 171 13.19 -1.98 0.23
N HIS A 172 14.08 -2.80 -0.33
CA HIS A 172 14.58 -2.59 -1.69
C HIS A 172 13.49 -2.72 -2.76
N ASP A 173 12.65 -3.75 -2.65
CA ASP A 173 11.54 -3.96 -3.60
C ASP A 173 10.50 -2.84 -3.50
N PHE A 174 10.22 -2.34 -2.29
CA PHE A 174 9.35 -1.18 -2.08
C PHE A 174 9.95 0.08 -2.74
N VAL A 175 11.24 0.35 -2.53
CA VAL A 175 11.92 1.50 -3.14
C VAL A 175 11.89 1.39 -4.67
N ALA A 176 12.15 0.20 -5.23
CA ALA A 176 12.12 -0.02 -6.67
C ALA A 176 10.72 0.23 -7.25
N ALA A 177 9.67 -0.31 -6.62
CA ALA A 177 8.29 -0.10 -7.03
C ALA A 177 7.87 1.38 -6.90
N TRP A 178 8.30 2.06 -5.83
CA TRP A 178 8.04 3.49 -5.65
C TRP A 178 8.68 4.32 -6.77
N VAL A 179 9.97 4.09 -7.05
CA VAL A 179 10.71 4.81 -8.10
C VAL A 179 10.08 4.57 -9.48
N LYS A 180 9.61 3.34 -9.74
CA LYS A 180 8.88 3.02 -10.96
C LYS A 180 7.62 3.88 -11.12
N VAL A 181 6.77 3.95 -10.09
CA VAL A 181 5.57 4.80 -10.11
C VAL A 181 5.93 6.26 -10.29
N MET A 182 6.96 6.74 -9.56
CA MET A 182 7.40 8.13 -9.66
C MET A 182 7.86 8.49 -11.07
N ASN A 183 8.48 7.57 -11.82
CA ASN A 183 8.99 7.83 -13.16
C ASN A 183 8.05 7.36 -14.30
N ALA A 184 6.81 7.00 -14.01
CA ALA A 184 5.86 6.51 -15.01
C ALA A 184 5.54 7.53 -16.12
N ASP A 185 5.70 8.83 -15.84
CA ASP A 185 5.46 9.94 -16.76
C ASP A 185 6.73 10.49 -17.44
N ARG A 186 7.92 9.93 -17.13
CA ARG A 186 9.22 10.44 -17.58
C ARG A 186 9.63 9.92 -18.95
N PHE A 187 8.80 10.21 -19.95
CA PHE A 187 9.09 9.87 -21.35
C PHE A 187 10.30 10.63 -21.92
N ASP A 188 10.73 11.72 -21.27
CA ASP A 188 11.93 12.49 -21.61
C ASP A 188 13.25 11.78 -21.30
N LEU A 189 13.23 10.73 -20.46
CA LEU A 189 14.40 9.95 -20.05
C LEU A 189 14.54 8.61 -20.78
N GLN A 190 13.64 8.32 -21.73
CA GLN A 190 13.61 7.06 -22.48
C GLN A 190 14.46 7.09 -23.74
#